data_AF-A0A4Q5QTH1-F1
#
_entry.id   AF-A0A4Q5QTH1-F1
#
_cell.length_a   1.000
_cell.length_b   1.000
_cell.length_c   1.000
_cell.angle_alpha   90.00
_cell.angle_beta   90.00
_cell.angle_gamma   90.00
#
_symmetry.space_group_name_H-M   'P 1'
#
loop_
_entity.id
_entity.type
_entity.pdbx_description
1 polymer ?
#
loop_
_entity_poly.entity_id
_entity_poly.type
_entity_poly.pdbx_seq_one_letter_code
_entity_poly.pdbx_strand_id
1 'polypeptide(L)' 'MEYNTTRNHLIMREYGRHIQKMIEYLLTIEDRETRQRNAYAVIELMGFLNPHLKNVEDFRHKLWDHLFLVSDFKLDV' A
#
# COMPACT_ATOMS: atom_id res chain seq x y z
N MET A 1 27.58 9.10 4.04
CA MET A 1 26.74 9.01 5.26
C MET A 1 25.32 9.29 4.84
N GLU A 2 24.49 8.26 4.69
CA GLU A 2 23.08 8.45 4.30
C GLU A 2 22.32 9.03 5.48
N TYR A 3 21.87 10.27 5.32
CA TYR A 3 21.17 11.02 6.35
C TYR A 3 19.80 10.39 6.62
N ASN A 4 19.58 10.00 7.88
CA ASN A 4 18.38 9.32 8.37
C ASN A 4 17.16 10.24 8.58
N THR A 5 17.16 11.45 8.01
CA THR A 5 16.13 12.49 8.25
C THR A 5 15.12 12.65 7.11
N THR A 6 15.26 11.94 6.00
CA THR A 6 14.25 11.84 4.92
C THR A 6 13.65 10.43 4.84
N ARG A 7 13.61 9.71 5.96
CA ARG A 7 12.90 8.43 6.00
C ARG A 7 11.41 8.71 5.82
N ASN A 8 10.91 8.34 4.64
CA ASN A 8 9.49 8.35 4.30
C ASN A 8 8.68 7.93 5.53
N HIS A 9 7.71 8.75 5.93
CA HIS A 9 6.89 8.51 7.12
C HIS A 9 6.45 7.04 7.06
N LEU A 10 6.75 6.26 8.12
CA LEU A 10 6.25 4.90 8.22
C LEU A 10 4.76 4.99 8.54
N ILE A 11 3.97 5.30 7.50
CA ILE A 11 2.52 5.50 7.58
C ILE A 11 1.87 4.24 8.17
N MET A 12 2.42 3.06 7.84
CA MET A 12 2.03 1.79 8.47
C MET A 12 3.22 0.98 8.94
N ARG A 13 3.51 1.13 10.23
CA ARG A 13 4.47 0.25 10.93
C ARG A 13 4.02 -1.22 10.96
N GLU A 14 2.71 -1.47 10.82
CA GLU A 14 2.09 -2.80 10.83
C GLU A 14 2.46 -3.67 9.62
N TYR A 15 2.59 -3.08 8.43
CA TYR A 15 2.90 -3.82 7.20
C TYR A 15 4.40 -3.79 6.84
N GLY A 16 5.17 -2.94 7.51
CA GLY A 16 6.62 -2.80 7.32
C GLY A 16 7.01 -2.08 6.01
N ARG A 17 8.32 -1.93 5.80
CA ARG A 17 8.88 -1.18 4.65
C ARG A 17 8.70 -1.87 3.30
N HIS A 18 8.38 -3.16 3.27
CA HIS A 18 8.18 -3.89 2.02
C HIS A 18 6.91 -3.44 1.31
N ILE A 19 5.79 -3.35 2.03
CA ILE A 19 4.52 -2.90 1.47
C ILE A 19 4.59 -1.44 1.02
N GLN A 20 5.27 -0.58 1.80
CA GLN A 20 5.50 0.81 1.40
C GLN A 20 6.25 0.90 0.06
N LYS A 21 7.34 0.14 -0.12
CA LYS A 21 8.06 0.08 -1.40
C LYS A 21 7.21 -0.44 -2.55
N MET A 22 6.32 -1.41 -2.30
CA MET A 22 5.40 -1.89 -3.33
C MET A 22 4.44 -0.79 -3.77
N ILE A 23 3.90 -0.01 -2.83
CA ILE A 23 2.99 1.10 -3.15
C ILE A 23 3.73 2.23 -3.86
N GLU A 24 4.96 2.55 -3.45
CA GLU A 24 5.82 3.49 -4.18
C GLU A 24 6.06 3.00 -5.62
N TYR A 25 6.27 1.70 -5.82
CA TYR A 25 6.40 1.12 -7.15
C TYR A 25 5.12 1.26 -7.98
N LEU A 26 3.92 1.12 -7.39
CA LEU A 26 2.66 1.36 -8.10
C LEU A 26 2.58 2.78 -8.69
N LEU A 27 3.14 3.78 -8.01
CA LEU A 27 3.18 5.16 -8.49
C LEU A 27 4.13 5.35 -9.69
N THR A 28 5.09 4.43 -9.87
CA THR A 28 6.00 4.45 -11.04
C THR A 28 5.38 3.81 -12.28
N ILE A 29 4.24 3.12 -12.14
CA ILE A 29 3.56 2.47 -13.26
C ILE A 29 2.65 3.49 -13.95
N GLU A 30 3.01 3.83 -15.19
CA GLU A 30 2.22 4.75 -16.03
C GLU A 30 0.92 4.11 -16.52
N ASP A 31 0.97 2.82 -16.89
CA ASP A 31 -0.18 2.07 -17.39
C ASP A 31 -1.22 1.81 -16.30
N ARG A 32 -2.43 2.34 -16.50
CA ARG A 32 -3.51 2.26 -15.51
C ARG A 32 -3.93 0.81 -15.22
N GLU A 33 -4.01 -0.02 -16.25
CA GLU A 33 -4.44 -1.42 -16.10
C GLU A 33 -3.42 -2.22 -15.28
N THR A 34 -2.14 -2.08 -15.60
CA THR A 34 -1.03 -2.69 -14.86
C THR A 34 -0.95 -2.14 -13.44
N ARG A 35 -1.11 -0.83 -13.24
CA ARG A 35 -1.13 -0.21 -11.91
C ARG A 35 -2.25 -0.78 -11.06
N GLN A 36 -3.46 -0.90 -11.63
CA GLN A 36 -4.61 -1.43 -10.94
C GLN A 36 -4.45 -2.90 -10.57
N ARG A 37 -3.97 -3.76 -11.49
CA ARG A 37 -3.67 -5.17 -11.17
C ARG A 37 -2.64 -5.30 -10.04
N ASN A 38 -1.57 -4.50 -10.08
CA ASN A 38 -0.57 -4.53 -9.01
C ASN A 38 -1.13 -3.99 -7.68
N ALA A 39 -2.00 -2.97 -7.71
CA ALA A 39 -2.68 -2.47 -6.52
C ALA A 39 -3.53 -3.56 -5.86
N TYR A 40 -4.31 -4.32 -6.64
CA TYR A 40 -5.04 -5.49 -6.14
C TYR A 40 -4.11 -6.53 -5.50
N ALA A 41 -2.97 -6.83 -6.12
CA ALA A 41 -1.99 -7.77 -5.55
C ALA A 41 -1.43 -7.29 -4.19
N VAL A 42 -1.18 -5.98 -4.05
CA VAL A 42 -0.75 -5.39 -2.77
C VAL A 42 -1.85 -5.49 -1.71
N ILE A 43 -3.11 -5.21 -2.07
CA ILE A 43 -4.27 -5.34 -1.18
C ILE A 43 -4.38 -6.80 -0.68
N GLU A 44 -4.26 -7.78 -1.58
CA GLU A 44 -4.29 -9.19 -1.19
C GLU A 44 -3.16 -9.57 -0.23
N LEU A 45 -1.94 -9.06 -0.47
CA LEU A 45 -0.78 -9.27 0.41
C LEU A 45 -1.01 -8.67 1.80
N MET A 46 -1.56 -7.45 1.88
CA MET A 46 -1.93 -6.84 3.16
C MET A 46 -3.00 -7.65 3.89
N GLY A 47 -3.98 -8.18 3.17
CA GLY A 47 -5.03 -9.06 3.73
C GLY A 47 -4.51 -10.43 4.17
N PHE A 48 -3.44 -10.92 3.54
CA PHE A 48 -2.74 -12.13 3.96
C PHE A 48 -1.92 -11.91 5.23
N LEU A 49 -1.26 -10.75 5.35
CA LEU A 49 -0.50 -10.38 6.55
C LEU A 49 -1.39 -10.11 7.77
N ASN A 50 -2.60 -9.58 7.55
CA ASN A 50 -3.59 -9.35 8.60
C ASN A 50 -4.84 -10.22 8.42
N PRO A 51 -4.76 -11.55 8.68
CA PRO A 51 -5.90 -12.45 8.54
C PRO A 51 -7.04 -12.09 9.52
N HIS A 52 -6.73 -11.39 10.60
CA HIS A 52 -7.71 -10.88 11.58
C HIS A 52 -8.67 -9.86 10.96
N LEU A 53 -8.23 -9.12 9.94
CA LEU A 53 -9.08 -8.16 9.23
C LEU A 53 -10.12 -8.86 8.34
N LYS A 54 -9.94 -10.14 7.96
CA LYS A 54 -10.90 -10.86 7.10
C LYS A 54 -12.30 -11.00 7.72
N ASN A 55 -12.39 -10.94 9.05
CA ASN A 55 -13.66 -11.00 9.78
C ASN A 55 -14.34 -9.64 9.93
N VAL A 56 -13.70 -8.55 9.47
CA VAL A 56 -14.25 -7.21 9.49
C VAL A 56 -15.02 -6.98 8.19
N GLU A 57 -16.31 -6.67 8.29
CA GLU A 57 -17.06 -6.15 7.14
C GLU A 57 -16.29 -4.95 6.55
N ASP A 58 -16.20 -4.90 5.22
CA ASP A 58 -15.45 -3.86 4.51
C ASP A 58 -13.91 -3.84 4.74
N PHE A 59 -13.29 -4.95 5.14
CA PHE A 59 -11.83 -4.98 5.29
C PHE A 59 -11.08 -4.58 4.00
N ARG A 60 -11.61 -4.95 2.83
CA ARG A 60 -11.05 -4.57 1.53
C ARG A 60 -11.02 -3.04 1.37
N HIS A 61 -12.09 -2.35 1.76
CA HIS A 61 -12.12 -0.88 1.73
C HIS A 61 -11.06 -0.28 2.67
N LYS A 62 -10.89 -0.81 3.89
CA LYS A 62 -9.84 -0.34 4.79
C LYS A 62 -8.43 -0.50 4.21
N LEU A 63 -8.17 -1.63 3.53
CA LEU A 63 -6.90 -1.85 2.86
C LEU A 63 -6.68 -0.88 1.69
N TRP A 64 -7.76 -0.52 0.98
CA TRP A 64 -7.72 0.52 -0.04
C TRP A 64 -7.42 1.88 0.57
N ASP A 65 -8.12 2.30 1.64
CA ASP A 65 -7.82 3.53 2.36
C ASP A 65 -6.36 3.59 2.80
N HIS A 66 -5.83 2.46 3.27
CA HIS A 66 -4.44 2.33 3.64
C HIS A 66 -3.48 2.55 2.46
N LEU A 67 -3.79 1.94 1.31
CA LEU A 67 -3.02 2.13 0.08
C LEU A 67 -3.07 3.57 -0.42
N PHE A 68 -4.25 4.22 -0.40
CA PHE A 68 -4.42 5.62 -0.77
C PHE A 68 -3.66 6.56 0.18
N LEU A 69 -3.69 6.29 1.49
CA LEU A 69 -2.96 7.08 2.48
C LEU A 69 -1.44 7.00 2.25
N VAL A 70 -0.91 5.80 1.98
CA VAL A 70 0.53 5.61 1.73
C VAL A 70 0.96 6.19 0.39
N SER A 71 0.08 6.17 -0.61
CA SER A 71 0.33 6.78 -1.92
C SER A 71 0.09 8.29 -1.95
N ASP A 72 -0.15 8.93 -0.80
CA ASP A 72 -0.39 10.37 -0.69
C ASP A 72 -1.60 10.82 -1.54
N PHE A 73 -2.59 9.94 -1.72
CA PHE A 73 -3.75 10.10 -2.60
C PHE A 73 -3.40 10.37 -4.08
N LYS A 74 -2.17 10.06 -4.51
CA LYS A 74 -1.71 10.25 -5.90
C LYS A 74 -2.04 9.10 -6.83
N LEU A 75 -2.50 7.98 -6.29
CA LEU A 75 -2.83 6.79 -7.06
C LEU A 75 -4.21 6.95 -7.70
N ASP A 76 -4.25 7.03 -9.03
CA ASP A 76 -5.50 7.01 -9.81
C ASP A 76 -5.75 5.57 -10.28
N VAL A 77 -6.75 4.88 -9.72
CA VAL A 77 -7.13 3.50 -10.08
C VAL A 77 -8.49 3.46 -10.75
#